data_AF-A0A402BFS3-F1
#
_entry.id   AF-A0A402BFS3-F1
#
_cell.length_a   1.000
_cell.length_b   1.000
_cell.length_c   1.000
_cell.angle_alpha   90.00
_cell.angle_beta   90.00
_cell.angle_gamma   90.00
#
_symmetry.space_group_name_H-M   'P 1'
#
loop_
_entity.id
_entity.type
_entity.pdbx_description
1 polymer ?
#
loop_
_entity_poly.entity_id
_entity_poly.type
_entity_poly.pdbx_seq_one_letter_code
_entity_poly.pdbx_strand_id
1 'polypeptide(L)'
;MKKGFEMKKPVSFSRPSRLIVGIAYAAGAWAFLFALLSFFWAAGGKTGLHEFEIEKPDAFLYATNLIAAVLKVVAGLIALALVQPWGKRIPRWMLITSACVAGAIFILHGLYSILGDILVIVGVVPISEPTNSKWRLLDLYLWGPWWLLGGILFALVLWLTWRYRRARV
;
A
#
# COMPACT_ATOMS: atom_id res chain seq x y z
N MET A 1 -29.26 55.96 5.65
CA MET A 1 -27.90 55.39 5.54
C MET A 1 -27.94 53.96 6.09
N LYS A 2 -28.27 52.96 5.25
CA LYS A 2 -28.36 51.54 5.66
C LYS A 2 -26.98 50.89 5.49
N LYS A 3 -26.27 50.61 6.59
CA LYS A 3 -25.04 49.81 6.56
C LYS A 3 -25.44 48.36 6.27
N GLY A 4 -25.16 47.92 5.04
CA GLY A 4 -25.30 46.52 4.64
C GLY A 4 -24.38 45.66 5.49
N PHE A 5 -24.96 44.69 6.18
CA PHE A 5 -24.25 43.65 6.90
C PHE A 5 -23.59 42.75 5.83
N GLU A 6 -22.30 42.99 5.53
CA GLU A 6 -21.53 42.07 4.69
C GLU A 6 -21.43 40.73 5.43
N MET A 7 -22.27 39.78 5.02
CA MET A 7 -22.11 38.40 5.42
C MET A 7 -20.77 37.90 4.90
N LYS A 8 -19.78 37.77 5.80
CA LYS A 8 -18.55 37.03 5.53
C LYS A 8 -18.94 35.70 4.90
N LYS A 9 -18.60 35.51 3.62
CA LYS A 9 -18.81 34.25 2.90
C LYS A 9 -18.31 33.12 3.81
N PRO A 10 -19.09 32.05 4.04
CA PRO A 10 -18.65 30.95 4.87
C PRO A 10 -17.32 30.45 4.31
N VAL A 11 -16.33 30.29 5.19
CA VAL A 11 -15.03 29.71 4.84
C VAL A 11 -15.30 28.37 4.16
N SER A 12 -15.20 28.33 2.83
CA SER A 12 -15.47 27.09 2.10
C SER A 12 -14.40 26.09 2.51
N PHE A 13 -14.81 24.98 3.14
CA PHE A 13 -13.93 23.83 3.32
C PHE A 13 -13.63 23.28 1.93
N SER A 14 -12.59 23.81 1.30
CA SER A 14 -12.23 23.41 -0.06
C SER A 14 -11.91 21.91 -0.05
N ARG A 15 -12.56 21.18 -0.95
CA ARG A 15 -12.39 19.75 -1.12
C ARG A 15 -10.91 19.46 -1.40
N PRO A 16 -10.33 18.34 -0.89
CA PRO A 16 -8.98 17.94 -1.28
C PRO A 16 -8.85 17.91 -2.80
N SER A 17 -7.68 18.26 -3.32
CA SER A 17 -7.46 18.32 -4.77
C SER A 17 -7.79 16.98 -5.42
N ARG A 18 -8.28 17.00 -6.67
CA ARG A 18 -8.60 15.78 -7.42
C ARG A 18 -7.43 14.79 -7.46
N LEU A 19 -6.19 15.32 -7.48
CA LEU A 19 -4.97 14.52 -7.42
C LEU A 19 -4.85 13.73 -6.10
N ILE A 20 -5.03 14.36 -4.94
CA ILE A 20 -4.96 13.67 -3.63
C ILE A 20 -5.96 12.51 -3.59
N VAL A 21 -7.18 12.79 -4.05
CA VAL A 21 -8.26 11.80 -4.11
C VAL A 21 -7.90 10.66 -5.05
N GLY A 22 -7.38 10.97 -6.24
CA GLY A 22 -6.94 9.98 -7.22
C GLY A 22 -5.83 9.06 -6.68
N ILE A 23 -4.80 9.62 -6.04
CA ILE A 23 -3.69 8.83 -5.46
C ILE A 23 -4.20 7.96 -4.30
N ALA A 24 -5.10 8.47 -3.46
CA ALA A 24 -5.71 7.68 -2.39
C ALA A 24 -6.52 6.49 -2.93
N TYR A 25 -7.28 6.69 -4.01
CA TYR A 25 -7.98 5.59 -4.68
C TYR A 25 -7.03 4.61 -5.34
N ALA A 26 -5.95 5.08 -5.97
CA ALA A 26 -4.94 4.21 -6.54
C ALA A 26 -4.25 3.35 -5.46
N ALA A 27 -3.90 3.95 -4.32
CA ALA A 27 -3.36 3.24 -3.16
C ALA A 27 -4.34 2.20 -2.61
N GLY A 28 -5.62 2.57 -2.50
CA GLY A 28 -6.69 1.66 -2.08
C GLY A 28 -6.89 0.49 -3.05
N ALA A 29 -6.97 0.77 -4.35
CA ALA A 29 -7.13 -0.23 -5.40
C ALA A 29 -5.94 -1.19 -5.44
N TRP A 30 -4.72 -0.68 -5.39
CA TRP A 30 -3.50 -1.48 -5.29
C TRP A 30 -3.57 -2.45 -4.10
N ALA A 31 -3.93 -1.94 -2.92
CA ALA A 31 -4.00 -2.74 -1.70
C ALA A 31 -5.10 -3.81 -1.77
N PHE A 32 -6.29 -3.48 -2.29
CA PHE A 32 -7.39 -4.45 -2.41
C PHE A 32 -7.13 -5.52 -3.47
N LEU A 33 -6.56 -5.16 -4.62
CA LEU A 33 -6.19 -6.14 -5.65
C LEU A 33 -5.15 -7.11 -5.10
N PHE A 34 -4.17 -6.60 -4.35
CA PHE A 34 -3.14 -7.45 -3.78
C PHE A 34 -3.67 -8.28 -2.60
N ALA A 35 -4.61 -7.76 -1.83
CA ALA A 35 -5.33 -8.53 -0.82
C ALA A 35 -6.10 -9.70 -1.43
N LEU A 36 -6.82 -9.46 -2.53
CA LEU A 36 -7.57 -10.49 -3.25
C LEU A 36 -6.64 -11.61 -3.72
N LEU A 37 -5.49 -11.25 -4.27
CA LEU A 37 -4.49 -12.23 -4.68
C LEU A 37 -3.91 -13.01 -3.48
N SER A 38 -3.69 -12.34 -2.35
CA SER A 38 -3.23 -13.01 -1.12
C SER A 38 -4.28 -13.99 -0.58
N PHE A 39 -5.58 -13.64 -0.63
CA PHE A 39 -6.65 -14.57 -0.29
C PHE A 39 -6.72 -15.75 -1.26
N PHE A 40 -6.53 -15.49 -2.56
CA PHE A 40 -6.50 -16.54 -3.57
C PHE A 40 -5.38 -17.56 -3.31
N TRP A 41 -4.17 -17.10 -3.00
CA TRP A 41 -3.07 -17.99 -2.61
C TRP A 41 -3.29 -18.67 -1.25
N ALA A 42 -3.89 -17.99 -0.27
CA ALA A 42 -4.28 -18.63 0.99
C ALA A 42 -5.26 -19.80 0.76
N ALA A 43 -6.15 -19.68 -0.22
CA ALA A 43 -7.07 -20.75 -0.62
C ALA A 43 -6.41 -21.87 -1.45
N GLY A 44 -5.09 -21.83 -1.67
CA GLY A 44 -4.36 -22.80 -2.49
C GLY A 44 -4.42 -22.53 -3.99
N GLY A 45 -4.88 -21.33 -4.39
CA GLY A 45 -4.89 -20.90 -5.78
C GLY A 45 -3.48 -20.82 -6.37
N LYS A 46 -3.35 -21.14 -7.66
CA LYS A 46 -2.07 -21.15 -8.39
C LYS A 46 -2.12 -20.16 -9.53
N THR A 47 -1.23 -19.18 -9.51
CA THR A 47 -1.03 -18.19 -10.59
C THR A 47 0.22 -18.46 -11.44
N GLY A 48 1.11 -19.33 -10.96
CA GLY A 48 2.45 -19.56 -11.48
C GLY A 48 3.41 -18.40 -11.21
N LEU A 49 3.06 -17.48 -10.29
CA LEU A 49 3.78 -16.23 -10.04
C LEU A 49 4.45 -16.17 -8.67
N HIS A 50 4.22 -17.15 -7.79
CA HIS A 50 4.73 -17.13 -6.43
C HIS A 50 5.37 -18.48 -6.05
N GLU A 51 6.52 -18.43 -5.38
CA GLU A 51 7.34 -19.62 -5.06
C GLU A 51 6.60 -20.62 -4.18
N PHE A 52 5.71 -20.12 -3.30
CA PHE A 52 4.98 -20.92 -2.34
C PHE A 52 3.60 -21.40 -2.83
N GLU A 53 3.37 -21.45 -4.15
CA GLU A 53 2.17 -22.04 -4.74
C GLU A 53 2.22 -23.58 -4.68
N ILE A 54 2.07 -24.12 -3.48
CA ILE A 54 2.05 -25.55 -3.22
C ILE A 54 0.63 -26.12 -3.23
N GLU A 55 0.48 -27.35 -3.70
CA GLU A 55 -0.82 -28.00 -3.90
C GLU A 55 -1.62 -28.19 -2.61
N LYS A 56 -0.93 -28.28 -1.47
CA LYS A 56 -1.51 -28.30 -0.13
C LYS A 56 -0.69 -27.37 0.77
N PRO A 57 -1.04 -26.08 0.88
CA PRO A 57 -0.35 -25.19 1.80
C PRO A 57 -0.45 -25.73 3.21
N ASP A 58 0.68 -25.74 3.92
CA ASP A 58 0.66 -26.05 5.35
C ASP A 58 -0.04 -24.92 6.13
N ALA A 59 -0.30 -25.16 7.41
CA ALA A 59 -1.00 -24.19 8.25
C ALA A 59 -0.25 -22.85 8.33
N PHE A 60 1.09 -22.87 8.18
CA PHE A 60 1.92 -21.68 8.22
C PHE A 60 1.76 -20.82 6.96
N LEU A 61 1.85 -21.40 5.77
CA LEU A 61 1.65 -20.69 4.50
C LEU A 61 0.21 -20.20 4.32
N TYR A 62 -0.76 -20.97 4.81
CA TYR A 62 -2.14 -20.51 4.91
C TYR A 62 -2.26 -19.27 5.79
N ALA A 63 -1.75 -19.33 7.03
CA ALA A 63 -1.86 -18.25 8.00
C ALA A 63 -1.13 -16.98 7.54
N THR A 64 0.07 -17.11 6.97
CA THR A 64 0.85 -15.96 6.48
C THR A 64 0.13 -15.25 5.34
N ASN A 65 -0.37 -15.98 4.34
CA ASN A 65 -1.13 -15.38 3.24
C ASN A 65 -2.45 -14.76 3.71
N LEU A 66 -3.15 -15.40 4.66
CA LEU A 66 -4.39 -14.87 5.22
C LEU A 66 -4.15 -13.57 6.01
N ILE A 67 -3.16 -13.56 6.90
CA ILE A 67 -2.76 -12.37 7.67
C ILE A 67 -2.35 -11.26 6.70
N ALA A 68 -1.52 -11.59 5.70
CA ALA A 68 -1.07 -10.63 4.71
C ALA A 68 -2.23 -10.08 3.87
N ALA A 69 -3.26 -10.87 3.58
CA ALA A 69 -4.47 -10.42 2.90
C ALA A 69 -5.25 -9.41 3.77
N VAL A 70 -5.50 -9.76 5.04
CA VAL A 70 -6.21 -8.90 5.99
C VAL A 70 -5.48 -7.57 6.19
N LEU A 71 -4.16 -7.59 6.36
CA LEU A 71 -3.35 -6.37 6.50
C LEU A 71 -3.45 -5.47 5.25
N LYS A 72 -3.47 -6.05 4.05
CA LYS A 72 -3.67 -5.30 2.80
C LYS A 72 -5.07 -4.70 2.70
N VAL A 73 -6.12 -5.41 3.14
CA VAL A 73 -7.47 -4.83 3.24
C VAL A 73 -7.47 -3.63 4.18
N VAL A 74 -6.86 -3.76 5.36
CA VAL A 74 -6.75 -2.67 6.33
C VAL A 74 -5.99 -1.49 5.73
N ALA A 75 -4.89 -1.72 5.02
CA ALA A 75 -4.15 -0.68 4.32
C ALA A 75 -5.02 0.04 3.27
N GLY A 76 -5.78 -0.70 2.46
CA GLY A 76 -6.70 -0.13 1.48
C GLY A 76 -7.79 0.72 2.14
N LEU A 77 -8.35 0.27 3.26
CA LEU A 77 -9.31 1.04 4.05
C LEU A 77 -8.66 2.31 4.62
N ILE A 78 -7.43 2.25 5.14
CA ILE A 78 -6.70 3.43 5.61
C ILE A 78 -6.53 4.45 4.47
N ALA A 79 -6.13 4.00 3.28
CA ALA A 79 -5.98 4.87 2.11
C ALA A 79 -7.30 5.59 1.76
N LEU A 80 -8.42 4.86 1.75
CA LEU A 80 -9.75 5.46 1.53
C LEU A 80 -10.15 6.40 2.68
N ALA A 81 -9.90 6.03 3.93
CA ALA A 81 -10.22 6.84 5.11
C ALA A 81 -9.57 8.23 5.04
N LEU A 82 -8.40 8.36 4.42
CA LEU A 82 -7.72 9.65 4.27
C LEU A 82 -8.51 10.67 3.44
N VAL A 83 -9.39 10.22 2.54
CA VAL A 83 -10.11 11.06 1.58
C VAL A 83 -11.64 10.95 1.67
N GLN A 84 -12.16 9.90 2.31
CA GLN A 84 -13.61 9.67 2.43
C GLN A 84 -14.24 10.39 3.63
N PRO A 85 -15.54 10.74 3.57
CA PRO A 85 -16.23 11.42 4.67
C PRO A 85 -16.22 10.64 5.98
N TRP A 86 -16.34 9.32 5.92
CA TRP A 86 -16.36 8.46 7.11
C TRP A 86 -15.02 8.42 7.85
N GLY A 87 -13.90 8.66 7.17
CA GLY A 87 -12.58 8.71 7.79
C GLY A 87 -12.41 9.90 8.75
N LYS A 88 -13.30 10.90 8.69
CA LYS A 88 -13.36 12.00 9.66
C LYS A 88 -13.74 11.54 11.07
N ARG A 89 -14.33 10.35 11.22
CA ARG A 89 -14.65 9.75 12.52
C ARG A 89 -13.42 9.18 13.24
N ILE A 90 -12.33 8.95 12.51
CA ILE A 90 -11.09 8.36 13.05
C ILE A 90 -10.11 9.50 13.35
N PRO A 91 -9.41 9.48 14.51
CA PRO A 91 -8.39 10.47 14.81
C PRO A 91 -7.34 10.53 13.68
N ARG A 92 -7.13 11.73 13.14
CA ARG A 92 -6.32 11.90 11.93
C ARG A 92 -4.86 11.49 12.12
N TRP A 93 -4.32 11.59 13.34
CA TRP A 93 -2.97 11.13 13.66
C TRP A 93 -2.85 9.60 13.52
N MET A 94 -3.89 8.83 13.86
CA MET A 94 -3.90 7.37 13.69
C MET A 94 -3.89 6.99 12.22
N LEU A 95 -4.70 7.65 11.38
CA LEU A 95 -4.71 7.39 9.93
C LEU A 95 -3.35 7.71 9.28
N ILE A 96 -2.73 8.82 9.66
CA ILE A 96 -1.43 9.23 9.12
C ILE A 96 -0.34 8.26 9.57
N THR A 97 -0.26 7.95 10.86
CA THR A 97 0.76 7.03 11.40
C THR A 97 0.59 5.63 10.79
N SER A 98 -0.64 5.12 10.69
CA SER A 98 -0.92 3.81 10.08
C SER A 98 -0.56 3.79 8.59
N ALA A 99 -0.89 4.85 7.85
CA ALA A 99 -0.48 4.97 6.44
C ALA A 99 1.05 5.09 6.28
N CYS A 100 1.73 5.80 7.20
CA CYS A 100 3.20 5.88 7.21
C CYS A 100 3.80 4.49 7.43
N VAL A 101 3.31 3.75 8.42
CA VAL A 101 3.77 2.39 8.73
C VAL A 101 3.53 1.46 7.54
N ALA A 102 2.33 1.47 6.96
CA ALA A 102 2.02 0.65 5.78
C ALA A 102 2.96 0.99 4.60
N GLY A 103 3.12 2.28 4.29
CA GLY A 103 4.04 2.73 3.24
C GLY A 103 5.49 2.31 3.48
N ALA A 104 5.97 2.45 4.72
CA ALA A 104 7.33 2.04 5.09
C ALA A 104 7.52 0.52 4.94
N ILE A 105 6.56 -0.28 5.42
CA ILE A 105 6.60 -1.74 5.26
C ILE A 105 6.68 -2.12 3.77
N PHE A 106 5.84 -1.51 2.92
CA PHE A 106 5.83 -1.82 1.49
C PHE A 106 7.13 -1.41 0.78
N ILE A 107 7.69 -0.25 1.12
CA ILE A 107 8.99 0.19 0.59
C ILE A 107 10.11 -0.75 1.04
N LEU A 108 10.19 -1.03 2.33
CA LEU A 108 11.24 -1.86 2.90
C LEU A 108 11.19 -3.28 2.32
N HIS A 109 9.99 -3.85 2.20
CA HIS A 109 9.81 -5.16 1.58
C HIS A 109 10.18 -5.15 0.10
N GLY A 110 9.76 -4.13 -0.66
CA GLY A 110 10.11 -4.01 -2.08
C GLY A 110 11.61 -3.84 -2.31
N LEU A 111 12.28 -3.02 -1.49
CA LEU A 111 13.74 -2.87 -1.53
C LEU A 111 14.47 -4.15 -1.12
N TYR A 112 14.01 -4.81 -0.06
CA TYR A 112 14.58 -6.07 0.41
C TYR A 112 14.53 -7.14 -0.69
N SER A 113 13.37 -7.30 -1.33
CA SER A 113 13.15 -8.21 -2.46
C SER A 113 14.13 -7.90 -3.61
N ILE A 114 14.11 -6.66 -4.13
CA ILE A 114 14.95 -6.27 -5.28
C ILE A 114 16.44 -6.43 -4.97
N LEU A 115 16.90 -5.91 -3.82
CA LEU A 115 18.31 -5.96 -3.46
C LEU A 115 18.77 -7.40 -3.18
N GLY A 116 17.94 -8.17 -2.46
CA GLY A 116 18.20 -9.58 -2.20
C GLY A 116 18.36 -10.37 -3.50
N ASP A 117 17.44 -10.19 -4.44
CA ASP A 117 17.49 -10.89 -5.72
C ASP A 117 18.68 -10.47 -6.57
N ILE A 118 19.01 -9.18 -6.65
CA ILE A 118 20.20 -8.69 -7.36
C ILE A 118 21.47 -9.30 -6.77
N LEU A 119 21.63 -9.28 -5.44
CA LEU A 119 22.82 -9.82 -4.78
C LEU A 119 23.01 -11.30 -5.07
N VAL A 120 21.93 -12.06 -5.15
CA VAL A 120 22.02 -13.48 -5.49
C VAL A 120 22.26 -13.69 -6.98
N ILE A 121 21.62 -12.93 -7.88
CA ILE A 121 21.84 -13.03 -9.34
C ILE A 121 23.28 -12.71 -9.71
N VAL A 122 23.90 -11.72 -9.07
CA VAL A 122 25.29 -11.32 -9.31
C VAL A 122 26.30 -12.24 -8.60
N GLY A 123 25.82 -13.21 -7.80
CA GLY A 123 26.66 -14.22 -7.14
C GLY A 123 27.36 -13.73 -5.87
N VAL A 124 26.94 -12.60 -5.30
CA VAL A 124 27.48 -12.07 -4.04
C VAL A 124 26.99 -12.91 -2.85
N VAL A 125 25.73 -13.33 -2.87
CA VAL A 125 25.13 -14.15 -1.82
C VAL A 125 24.89 -15.57 -2.36
N PRO A 126 25.44 -16.62 -1.70
CA PRO A 126 25.22 -18.00 -2.12
C PRO A 126 23.77 -18.42 -1.86
N ILE A 127 23.21 -19.23 -2.77
CA ILE A 127 21.85 -19.77 -2.63
C ILE A 127 21.90 -20.93 -1.64
N SER A 128 21.18 -20.83 -0.52
CA SER A 128 21.16 -21.87 0.52
C SER A 128 20.31 -23.10 0.16
N GLU A 129 19.44 -22.98 -0.86
CA GLU A 129 18.52 -24.01 -1.35
C GLU A 129 18.49 -23.94 -2.89
N PRO A 130 18.10 -24.99 -3.63
CA PRO A 130 17.90 -24.91 -5.06
C PRO A 130 16.61 -24.14 -5.38
N THR A 131 16.55 -22.84 -5.05
CA THR A 131 15.49 -21.95 -5.49
C THR A 131 15.56 -21.83 -7.00
N ASN A 132 14.49 -22.22 -7.68
CA ASN A 132 14.36 -22.12 -9.13
C ASN A 132 14.60 -20.66 -9.56
N SER A 133 15.55 -20.44 -10.46
CA SER A 133 15.93 -19.10 -10.96
C SER A 133 14.74 -18.30 -11.48
N LYS A 134 13.69 -18.97 -11.97
CA LYS A 134 12.42 -18.37 -12.36
C LYS A 134 11.77 -17.56 -11.23
N TRP A 135 11.71 -18.07 -10.01
CA TRP A 135 11.02 -17.41 -8.90
C TRP A 135 11.71 -16.13 -8.48
N ARG A 136 13.05 -16.13 -8.50
CA ARG A 136 13.87 -14.94 -8.27
C ARG A 136 13.66 -13.87 -9.34
N LEU A 137 13.53 -14.25 -10.60
CA LEU A 137 13.20 -13.29 -11.66
C LEU A 137 11.78 -12.72 -11.49
N LEU A 138 10.82 -13.54 -11.09
CA LEU A 138 9.47 -13.07 -10.80
C LEU A 138 9.44 -12.12 -9.59
N ASP A 139 10.18 -12.44 -8.53
CA ASP A 139 10.26 -11.55 -7.37
C ASP A 139 10.91 -10.22 -7.74
N LEU A 140 12.04 -10.24 -8.44
CA LEU A 140 12.75 -9.04 -8.90
C LEU A 140 11.92 -8.16 -9.86
N TYR A 141 11.28 -8.75 -10.87
CA TYR A 141 10.64 -7.99 -11.95
C TYR A 141 9.17 -7.68 -11.71
N LEU A 142 8.48 -8.50 -10.91
CA LEU A 142 7.06 -8.33 -10.63
C LEU A 142 6.83 -7.88 -9.19
N TRP A 143 7.25 -8.67 -8.20
CA TRP A 143 6.86 -8.44 -6.81
C TRP A 143 7.55 -7.22 -6.19
N GLY A 144 8.87 -7.14 -6.27
CA GLY A 144 9.64 -6.01 -5.75
C GLY A 144 9.11 -4.65 -6.23
N PRO A 145 8.97 -4.44 -7.56
CA PRO A 145 8.37 -3.23 -8.12
C PRO A 145 6.92 -3.02 -7.70
N TRP A 146 6.12 -4.09 -7.59
CA TRP A 146 4.73 -3.99 -7.13
C TRP A 146 4.64 -3.54 -5.67
N TRP A 147 5.49 -4.06 -4.78
CA TRP A 147 5.62 -3.61 -3.39
C TRP A 147 6.06 -2.14 -3.31
N LEU A 148 7.08 -1.76 -4.09
CA LEU A 148 7.53 -0.36 -4.17
C LEU A 148 6.42 0.58 -4.65
N LEU A 149 5.64 0.18 -5.65
CA LEU A 149 4.51 0.96 -6.15
C LEU A 149 3.52 1.28 -5.02
N GLY A 150 3.13 0.27 -4.23
CA GLY A 150 2.27 0.48 -3.05
C GLY A 150 2.89 1.47 -2.05
N GLY A 151 4.17 1.28 -1.73
CA GLY A 151 4.92 2.17 -0.86
C GLY A 151 4.94 3.63 -1.34
N ILE A 152 5.22 3.85 -2.62
CA ILE A 152 5.23 5.16 -3.27
C ILE A 152 3.84 5.80 -3.23
N LEU A 153 2.78 5.05 -3.53
CA LEU A 153 1.41 5.57 -3.48
C LEU A 153 1.02 6.06 -2.07
N PHE A 154 1.37 5.29 -1.04
CA PHE A 154 1.15 5.68 0.36
C PHE A 154 2.00 6.90 0.76
N ALA A 155 3.26 6.96 0.36
CA ALA A 155 4.11 8.12 0.60
C ALA A 155 3.58 9.39 -0.11
N LEU A 156 3.12 9.27 -1.35
CA LEU A 156 2.58 10.38 -2.13
C LEU A 156 1.29 10.93 -1.53
N VAL A 157 0.32 10.08 -1.14
CA VAL A 157 -0.92 10.56 -0.53
C VAL A 157 -0.64 11.28 0.80
N LEU A 158 0.29 10.76 1.60
CA LEU A 158 0.73 11.40 2.85
C LEU A 158 1.40 12.75 2.59
N TRP A 159 2.35 12.81 1.66
CA TRP A 159 3.05 14.03 1.32
C TRP A 159 2.10 15.11 0.79
N LEU A 160 1.22 14.76 -0.14
CA LEU A 160 0.24 15.69 -0.71
C LEU A 160 -0.76 16.18 0.33
N THR A 161 -1.26 15.30 1.20
CA THR A 161 -2.19 15.70 2.28
C THR A 161 -1.53 16.56 3.36
N TRP A 162 -0.23 16.40 3.58
CA TRP A 162 0.54 17.27 4.46
C TRP A 162 0.81 18.63 3.81
N ARG A 163 1.25 18.67 2.54
CA ARG A 163 1.47 19.90 1.78
C ARG A 163 0.21 20.75 1.69
N TYR A 164 -0.93 20.11 1.43
CA TYR A 164 -2.23 20.76 1.36
C TYR A 164 -2.64 21.44 2.68
N ARG A 165 -2.26 20.85 3.82
CA ARG A 165 -2.52 21.44 5.14
C ARG A 165 -1.60 22.61 5.42
N ARG A 166 -0.33 22.47 5.11
CA ARG A 166 0.67 23.50 5.37
C ARG A 166 0.40 24.79 4.57
N ALA A 167 -0.23 24.70 3.41
CA ALA A 167 -0.66 25.86 2.62
C ALA A 167 -1.93 26.57 3.15
N ARG A 168 -2.54 26.07 4.23
CA ARG A 168 -3.78 26.61 4.84
C ARG A 168 -3.59 27.15 6.26
N VAL A 169 -2.41 26.97 6.82
CA VAL A 169 -1.98 27.53 8.10
C VAL A 169 -1.17 28.77 7.79
#